data_AF-A0A952GDH6-F1
#
_entry.id   AF-A0A952GDH6-F1
#
_cell.length_a   1.000
_cell.length_b   1.000
_cell.length_c   1.000
_cell.angle_alpha   90.00
_cell.angle_beta   90.00
_cell.angle_gamma   90.00
#
_symmetry.space_group_name_H-M   'P 1'
#
loop_
_entity.id
_entity.type
_entity.pdbx_description
1 polymer ?
#
loop_
_entity_poly.entity_id
_entity_poly.type
_entity_poly.pdbx_seq_one_letter_code
_entity_poly.pdbx_strand_id
1 'polypeptide(L)'
;LNGGPNFVPNEAVSFVIHTDDQAETDRLWNAIVSNGGQESMCGWCKDRWGFSWQITPRALLAAMTDPDRAAAKRAMSAMMTMRKIDIAAIEAARANR
;
A
#
# COMPACT_ATOMS: atom_id res chain seq x y z
N LEU A 1 -23.24 -11.33 -16.59
CA LEU A 1 -22.00 -11.90 -17.16
C LEU A 1 -21.10 -12.18 -15.96
N ASN A 2 -20.96 -13.44 -15.54
CA ASN A 2 -20.40 -13.76 -14.21
C ASN A 2 -18.99 -14.37 -14.28
N GLY A 3 -18.39 -14.45 -15.47
CA GLY A 3 -17.07 -15.05 -15.71
C GLY A 3 -17.00 -16.57 -15.51
N GLY A 4 -17.58 -17.10 -14.43
CA GLY A 4 -17.27 -18.47 -13.99
C GLY A 4 -15.82 -18.57 -13.50
N PRO A 5 -15.35 -19.78 -13.15
CA PRO A 5 -14.07 -19.97 -12.47
C PRO A 5 -12.83 -19.61 -13.32
N ASN A 6 -13.02 -19.33 -14.61
CA ASN A 6 -11.93 -19.05 -15.54
C ASN A 6 -11.45 -17.58 -15.49
N PHE A 7 -12.27 -16.67 -14.98
CA PHE A 7 -11.93 -15.23 -14.92
C PHE A 7 -11.79 -14.81 -13.47
N VAL A 8 -10.57 -14.91 -12.96
CA VAL A 8 -10.21 -14.50 -11.61
C VAL A 8 -9.67 -13.07 -11.60
N PRO A 9 -10.03 -12.23 -10.61
CA PRO A 9 -9.38 -10.94 -10.44
C PRO A 9 -7.86 -11.10 -10.28
N ASN A 10 -7.12 -10.15 -10.82
CA ASN A 10 -5.67 -10.07 -10.70
C ASN A 10 -5.25 -8.63 -10.43
N GLU A 11 -3.94 -8.41 -10.33
CA GLU A 11 -3.32 -7.14 -9.99
C GLU A 11 -3.43 -6.08 -11.10
N ALA A 12 -3.90 -6.43 -12.31
CA ALA A 12 -4.04 -5.49 -13.42
C ALA A 12 -5.08 -4.39 -13.14
N VAL A 13 -6.03 -4.65 -12.22
CA VAL A 13 -6.96 -3.66 -11.71
C VAL A 13 -6.86 -3.63 -10.19
N SER A 14 -6.75 -2.44 -9.62
CA SER A 14 -6.76 -2.25 -8.16
C SER A 14 -7.49 -0.97 -7.78
N PHE A 15 -8.02 -0.96 -6.56
CA PHE A 15 -8.54 0.24 -5.93
C PHE A 15 -7.45 0.89 -5.09
N VAL A 16 -7.17 2.17 -5.33
CA VAL A 16 -6.25 2.95 -4.52
C VAL A 16 -7.04 3.76 -3.50
N ILE A 17 -6.73 3.58 -2.22
CA ILE A 17 -7.26 4.41 -1.14
C ILE A 17 -6.11 5.25 -0.57
N HIS A 18 -6.27 6.57 -0.64
CA HIS A 18 -5.36 7.49 0.01
C HIS A 18 -5.75 7.65 1.48
N THR A 19 -4.81 7.42 2.37
CA THR A 19 -5.01 7.57 3.82
C THR A 19 -4.25 8.75 4.37
N ASP A 20 -4.82 9.40 5.38
CA ASP A 20 -4.27 10.63 5.94
C ASP A 20 -3.30 10.37 7.11
N ASP A 21 -3.51 9.27 7.85
CA ASP A 21 -2.68 8.89 8.99
C ASP A 21 -2.50 7.37 9.15
N GLN A 22 -1.71 6.98 10.15
CA GLN A 22 -1.41 5.57 10.41
C GLN A 22 -2.63 4.81 10.96
N ALA A 23 -3.50 5.47 11.73
CA ALA A 23 -4.68 4.82 12.30
C ALA A 23 -5.66 4.43 11.19
N GLU A 24 -5.87 5.29 10.19
CA GLU A 24 -6.68 4.98 9.03
C GLU A 24 -6.04 3.89 8.15
N THR A 25 -4.72 3.99 7.91
CA THR A 25 -3.94 2.99 7.17
C THR A 25 -4.10 1.62 7.80
N ASP A 26 -3.92 1.54 9.12
CA ASP A 26 -4.04 0.30 9.89
C ASP A 26 -5.47 -0.24 9.86
N ARG A 27 -6.47 0.62 10.08
CA ARG A 27 -7.88 0.22 10.08
C ARG A 27 -8.28 -0.40 8.75
N LEU A 28 -7.95 0.24 7.64
CA LEU A 28 -8.35 -0.23 6.31
C LEU A 28 -7.56 -1.47 5.88
N TRP A 29 -6.24 -1.49 6.10
CA TRP A 29 -5.42 -2.67 5.85
C TRP A 29 -5.93 -3.89 6.62
N ASN A 30 -6.11 -3.73 7.93
CA ASN A 30 -6.56 -4.82 8.78
C ASN A 30 -7.97 -5.28 8.42
N ALA A 31 -8.88 -4.37 8.06
CA ALA A 31 -10.24 -4.75 7.64
C ALA A 31 -10.24 -5.65 6.40
N ILE A 32 -9.35 -5.41 5.43
CA ILE A 32 -9.23 -6.24 4.23
C ILE A 32 -8.57 -7.57 4.57
N VAL A 33 -7.40 -7.53 5.21
CA VAL A 33 -6.56 -8.71 5.44
C VAL A 33 -7.20 -9.68 6.44
N SER A 34 -7.74 -9.17 7.56
CA SER A 34 -8.34 -10.03 8.60
C SER A 34 -9.66 -10.67 8.18
N ASN A 35 -10.35 -10.13 7.17
CA ASN A 35 -11.60 -10.67 6.65
C ASN A 35 -11.37 -11.77 5.59
N GLY A 36 -10.30 -12.56 5.73
CA GLY A 36 -9.92 -13.61 4.76
C GLY A 36 -9.19 -13.09 3.52
N GLY A 37 -8.63 -11.87 3.60
CA GLY A 37 -7.76 -11.31 2.57
C GLY A 37 -6.33 -11.83 2.65
N GLN A 38 -5.46 -11.24 1.84
CA GLN A 38 -4.04 -11.60 1.75
C GLN A 38 -3.16 -10.35 1.67
N GLU A 39 -2.06 -10.37 2.41
CA GLU A 39 -1.06 -9.31 2.33
C GLU A 39 -0.20 -9.45 1.06
N SER A 40 0.11 -8.31 0.45
CA SER A 40 1.13 -8.19 -0.58
C SER A 40 2.14 -7.11 -0.18
N MET A 41 2.98 -6.67 -1.12
CA MET A 41 4.07 -5.73 -0.89
C MET A 41 3.65 -4.28 -1.15
N CYS A 42 4.37 -3.33 -0.56
CA CYS A 42 4.29 -1.90 -0.88
C CYS A 42 2.89 -1.29 -0.74
N GLY A 43 2.14 -1.66 0.29
CA GLY A 43 0.76 -1.19 0.51
C GLY A 43 -0.31 -1.95 -0.28
N TRP A 44 0.08 -2.99 -1.05
CA TRP A 44 -0.87 -3.84 -1.74
C TRP A 44 -1.43 -4.93 -0.85
N CYS A 45 -2.72 -5.21 -0.99
CA CYS A 45 -3.38 -6.37 -0.41
C CYS A 45 -4.50 -6.87 -1.32
N LYS A 46 -5.00 -8.08 -1.07
CA LYS A 46 -6.20 -8.62 -1.71
C LYS A 46 -7.28 -8.85 -0.69
N ASP A 47 -8.54 -8.58 -1.06
CA ASP A 47 -9.68 -8.99 -0.26
C ASP A 47 -10.00 -10.48 -0.43
N ARG A 48 -10.98 -10.96 0.34
CA ARG A 48 -11.44 -12.37 0.33
C ARG A 48 -12.03 -12.84 -0.99
N TRP A 49 -12.30 -11.93 -1.92
CA TRP A 49 -12.82 -12.23 -3.26
C TRP A 49 -11.71 -12.12 -4.33
N GLY A 50 -10.48 -11.80 -3.93
CA GLY A 50 -9.30 -11.74 -4.79
C GLY A 50 -9.07 -10.38 -5.46
N PHE A 51 -9.88 -9.36 -5.20
CA PHE A 51 -9.65 -8.04 -5.78
C PHE A 51 -8.49 -7.33 -5.11
N SER A 52 -7.69 -6.62 -5.90
CA SER A 52 -6.49 -5.93 -5.44
C SER A 52 -6.81 -4.54 -4.89
N TRP A 53 -6.18 -4.19 -3.79
CA TRP A 53 -6.29 -2.90 -3.11
C TRP A 53 -4.89 -2.35 -2.83
N GLN A 54 -4.76 -1.02 -2.89
CA GLN A 54 -3.57 -0.29 -2.48
C GLN A 54 -3.97 0.68 -1.37
N ILE A 55 -3.51 0.42 -0.14
CA ILE A 55 -3.69 1.31 1.00
C ILE A 55 -2.45 2.21 1.05
N THR A 56 -2.57 3.40 0.49
CA THR A 56 -1.43 4.26 0.14
C THR A 56 -1.50 5.57 0.92
N PRO A 57 -0.71 5.74 2.00
CA PRO A 57 -0.69 7.00 2.73
C PRO A 57 -0.27 8.18 1.87
N ARG A 58 -0.89 9.34 2.07
CA ARG A 58 -0.46 10.58 1.37
C ARG A 58 1.00 10.94 1.67
N ALA A 59 1.47 10.63 2.87
CA ALA A 59 2.87 10.78 3.26
C ALA A 59 3.81 9.96 2.35
N LEU A 60 3.44 8.73 1.98
CA LEU A 60 4.21 7.91 1.04
C LEU A 60 4.28 8.55 -0.35
N LEU A 61 3.15 9.04 -0.87
CA LEU A 61 3.12 9.74 -2.17
C LEU A 61 4.00 10.99 -2.16
N ALA A 62 3.91 11.80 -1.11
CA ALA A 62 4.74 12.97 -0.94
C ALA A 62 6.23 12.62 -0.86
N ALA A 63 6.58 11.56 -0.13
CA ALA A 63 7.95 11.10 0.00
C ALA A 63 8.53 10.56 -1.32
N MET A 64 7.75 9.80 -2.10
CA MET A 64 8.19 9.25 -3.39
C MET A 64 8.30 10.32 -4.49
N THR A 65 7.57 11.43 -4.36
CA THR A 65 7.58 12.54 -5.33
C THR A 65 8.37 13.75 -4.84
N ASP A 66 9.17 13.57 -3.78
CA ASP A 66 10.01 14.64 -3.24
C ASP A 66 10.93 15.22 -4.34
N PRO A 67 11.07 16.55 -4.45
CA PRO A 67 12.01 17.18 -5.37
C PRO A 67 13.47 16.77 -5.11
N ASP A 68 13.82 16.45 -3.86
CA ASP A 68 15.09 15.77 -3.54
C ASP A 68 15.01 14.30 -3.96
N ARG A 69 15.66 13.99 -5.09
CA ARG A 69 15.75 12.64 -5.65
C ARG A 69 16.41 11.63 -4.69
N ALA A 70 17.34 12.07 -3.85
CA ALA A 70 17.97 11.17 -2.88
C ALA A 70 17.00 10.83 -1.74
N ALA A 71 16.23 11.80 -1.26
CA ALA A 71 15.16 11.57 -0.28
C ALA A 71 14.07 10.64 -0.84
N ALA A 72 13.59 10.90 -2.06
CA ALA A 72 12.63 10.05 -2.74
C ALA A 72 13.13 8.62 -2.93
N LYS A 73 14.41 8.46 -3.28
CA LYS A 73 15.03 7.13 -3.40
C LYS A 73 15.07 6.37 -2.07
N ARG A 74 15.41 7.04 -0.96
CA ARG A 74 15.40 6.40 0.38
C ARG A 74 13.99 5.97 0.78
N ALA A 75 12.99 6.84 0.58
CA ALA A 75 11.59 6.51 0.84
C ALA A 75 11.12 5.32 0.00
N MET A 76 11.46 5.29 -1.29
CA MET A 76 11.15 4.17 -2.18
C MET A 76 11.85 2.87 -1.72
N SER A 77 13.13 2.93 -1.35
CA SER A 77 13.85 1.77 -0.82
C SER A 77 13.24 1.24 0.48
N ALA A 78 12.79 2.12 1.37
CA ALA A 78 12.08 1.72 2.59
C ALA A 78 10.72 1.08 2.27
N MET A 79 9.92 1.67 1.37
CA MET A 79 8.63 1.10 0.95
C MET A 79 8.77 -0.32 0.38
N MET A 80 9.82 -0.58 -0.39
CA MET A 80 10.05 -1.90 -1.01
C MET A 80 10.26 -3.04 -0.01
N THR A 81 10.55 -2.74 1.26
CA THR A 81 10.67 -3.76 2.33
C THR A 81 9.36 -4.00 3.08
N MET A 82 8.33 -3.18 2.82
CA MET A 82 7.09 -3.16 3.57
C MET A 82 5.99 -3.98 2.90
N ARG A 83 5.14 -4.59 3.73
CA ARG A 83 3.81 -5.05 3.32
C ARG A 83 2.81 -3.92 3.53
N LYS A 84 2.32 -3.77 4.76
CA LYS A 84 1.60 -2.56 5.20
C LYS A 84 2.59 -1.39 5.32
N ILE A 85 2.18 -0.21 4.87
CA ILE A 85 3.02 0.99 4.97
C ILE A 85 3.07 1.49 6.41
N ASP A 86 4.30 1.73 6.89
CA ASP A 86 4.59 2.46 8.12
C ASP A 86 4.99 3.90 7.74
N ILE A 87 4.12 4.86 8.05
CA ILE A 87 4.31 6.26 7.70
C ILE A 87 5.54 6.84 8.40
N ALA A 88 5.78 6.48 9.66
CA ALA A 88 6.90 7.02 10.42
C ALA A 88 8.23 6.52 9.86
N ALA A 89 8.32 5.24 9.49
CA ALA A 89 9.50 4.67 8.86
C ALA A 89 9.77 5.28 7.47
N ILE A 90 8.73 5.57 6.68
CA ILE A 90 8.86 6.27 5.40
C ILE A 90 9.41 7.68 5.60
N GLU A 91 8.85 8.45 6.54
CA GLU A 91 9.33 9.81 6.82
C GLU A 91 10.74 9.82 7.42
N ALA A 92 11.10 8.84 8.26
CA ALA A 92 12.45 8.67 8.78
C ALA A 92 13.46 8.39 7.65
N ALA A 93 13.13 7.45 6.75
CA ALA A 93 13.96 7.15 5.58
C ALA A 93 14.12 8.39 4.67
N ARG A 94 13.02 9.11 4.42
CA ARG A 94 13.03 10.38 3.67
C ARG A 94 13.96 11.40 4.33
N ALA A 95 13.87 11.57 5.65
CA ALA A 95 14.68 12.50 6.44
C ALA A 95 16.13 12.03 6.70
N ASN A 96 16.49 10.80 6.34
CA ASN A 96 17.78 10.16 6.64
C ASN A 96 18.06 10.08 8.15
N ARG A 97 17.07 9.59 8.92
CA ARG A 97 17.12 9.44 10.38
C ARG A 97 16.71 8.04 10.82
#